data_AF-A0A1A8BQ90-F1
#
_entry.id   AF-A0A1A8BQ90-F1
#
_cell.length_a   1.000
_cell.length_b   1.000
_cell.length_c   1.000
_cell.angle_alpha   90.00
_cell.angle_beta   90.00
_cell.angle_gamma   90.00
#
_symmetry.space_group_name_H-M   'P 1'
#
loop_
_entity.id
_entity.type
_entity.pdbx_description
1 polymer ?
#
loop_
_entity_poly.entity_id
_entity_poly.type
_entity_poly.pdbx_seq_one_letter_code
_entity_poly.pdbx_strand_id
1 'polypeptide(L)'
;NFCFFLSAFLTDLKQFYSGEVFNVNFANPDEAKEQINRHIATKTHDKIKNMVKDLDTEMAMILINYVYFRGQWERPFNKNLTTKEEFFVDKNTKVEVDMMKKTGRFDFY
;
A
#
# COMPACT_ATOMS: atom_id res chain seq x y z
N ASN A 1 8.00 -8.79 -28.19
CA ASN A 1 6.55 -8.90 -28.45
C ASN A 1 5.86 -7.68 -27.86
N PHE A 2 5.37 -6.76 -28.69
CA PHE A 2 4.52 -5.67 -28.22
C PHE A 2 3.08 -6.22 -28.10
N CYS A 3 2.54 -6.28 -26.88
CA CYS A 3 1.15 -6.64 -26.67
C CYS A 3 0.28 -5.44 -27.07
N PHE A 4 -0.51 -5.58 -28.14
CA PHE A 4 -1.46 -4.54 -28.56
C PHE A 4 -2.76 -4.73 -27.79
N PHE A 5 -3.01 -3.87 -26.80
CA PHE A 5 -4.28 -3.84 -26.09
C PHE A 5 -5.38 -3.27 -26.99
N LEU A 6 -6.57 -3.84 -26.89
CA LEU A 6 -7.76 -3.27 -27.50
C LEU A 6 -7.98 -1.86 -26.95
N SER A 7 -8.26 -0.90 -27.83
CA SER A 7 -8.48 0.51 -27.44
C SER A 7 -9.61 0.66 -26.41
N ALA A 8 -10.67 -0.14 -26.51
CA ALA A 8 -11.77 -0.16 -25.55
C ALA A 8 -11.28 -0.53 -24.14
N PHE A 9 -10.42 -1.54 -24.00
CA PHE A 9 -9.88 -1.94 -22.70
C PHE A 9 -9.07 -0.82 -22.04
N LEU A 10 -8.21 -0.14 -22.81
CA LEU A 10 -7.43 1.00 -22.31
C LEU A 10 -8.33 2.17 -21.92
N THR A 11 -9.42 2.39 -22.66
CA THR A 11 -10.41 3.44 -22.39
C THR A 11 -11.14 3.16 -21.08
N ASP A 12 -11.64 1.93 -20.90
CA ASP A 12 -12.38 1.51 -19.71
C ASP A 12 -11.51 1.54 -18.45
N LEU A 13 -10.26 1.09 -18.55
CA LEU A 13 -9.29 1.17 -17.45
C LEU A 13 -9.11 2.62 -16.97
N LYS A 14 -8.98 3.56 -17.91
CA LYS A 14 -8.82 4.96 -17.57
C LYS A 14 -10.11 5.56 -17.02
N GLN A 15 -11.26 5.27 -17.63
CA GLN A 15 -12.54 5.87 -17.30
C GLN A 15 -13.09 5.38 -15.95
N PHE A 16 -13.02 4.07 -15.68
CA PHE A 16 -13.66 3.48 -14.51
C PHE A 16 -12.72 3.29 -13.32
N TYR A 17 -11.41 3.16 -13.57
CA TYR A 17 -10.43 2.84 -12.52
C TYR A 17 -9.37 3.92 -12.34
N SER A 18 -9.39 5.00 -13.13
CA SER A 18 -8.27 5.94 -13.22
C SER A 18 -6.93 5.20 -13.43
N GLY A 19 -6.99 4.08 -14.14
CA GLY A 19 -5.85 3.18 -14.32
C GLY A 19 -4.79 3.80 -15.21
N GLU A 20 -3.52 3.58 -14.84
CA GLU A 20 -2.37 3.92 -15.66
C GLU A 20 -1.80 2.64 -16.29
N VAL A 21 -1.49 2.71 -17.57
CA VAL A 21 -0.87 1.60 -18.32
C VAL A 21 0.50 2.05 -18.78
N PHE A 22 1.52 1.27 -18.46
CA PHE A 22 2.88 1.48 -18.91
C PHE A 22 3.53 0.14 -19.27
N ASN A 23 4.47 0.19 -20.22
CA ASN A 23 5.15 -1.00 -20.69
C ASN A 23 6.39 -1.28 -19.85
N VAL A 24 6.63 -2.55 -19.57
CA VAL A 24 7.86 -3.06 -18.95
C VAL A 24 8.35 -4.27 -19.74
N ASN A 25 9.65 -4.54 -19.69
CA ASN A 25 10.23 -5.68 -20.37
C ASN A 25 10.34 -6.89 -19.42
N PHE A 26 9.34 -7.77 -19.40
CA PHE A 26 9.36 -8.97 -18.54
C PHE A 26 10.50 -9.94 -18.86
N ALA A 27 11.07 -9.91 -20.08
CA ALA A 27 12.27 -10.69 -20.40
C ALA A 27 13.52 -10.22 -19.62
N ASN A 28 13.48 -9.02 -19.02
CA ASN A 28 14.44 -8.56 -18.02
C ASN A 28 13.72 -8.36 -16.67
N PRO A 29 13.44 -9.44 -15.92
CA PRO A 29 12.57 -9.40 -14.76
C PRO A 29 13.09 -8.52 -13.62
N ASP A 30 14.41 -8.40 -13.47
CA ASP A 30 15.00 -7.53 -12.45
C ASP A 30 14.77 -6.05 -12.74
N GLU A 31 14.98 -5.63 -13.99
CA GLU A 31 14.71 -4.25 -14.42
C GLU A 31 13.21 -3.94 -14.37
N ALA A 32 12.36 -4.85 -14.86
CA ALA A 32 10.91 -4.69 -14.81
C ALA A 32 10.40 -4.55 -13.36
N LYS A 33 10.92 -5.38 -12.44
CA LYS A 33 10.63 -5.31 -11.01
C LYS A 33 11.04 -3.97 -10.42
N GLU A 34 12.21 -3.46 -10.75
CA GLU A 34 12.67 -2.15 -10.29
C GLU A 34 11.76 -1.02 -10.79
N GLN A 35 11.41 -1.03 -12.08
CA GLN A 35 10.53 -0.03 -12.70
C GLN A 35 9.15 -0.02 -12.04
N ILE A 36 8.52 -1.19 -11.88
CA ILE A 36 7.19 -1.32 -11.26
C ILE A 36 7.23 -0.84 -9.79
N ASN A 37 8.20 -1.32 -9.00
CA ASN A 37 8.30 -0.93 -7.60
C ASN A 37 8.59 0.56 -7.41
N ARG A 38 9.41 1.16 -8.29
CA ARG A 38 9.67 2.61 -8.29
C ARG A 38 8.40 3.41 -8.62
N HIS A 39 7.60 2.94 -9.57
CA HIS A 39 6.32 3.56 -9.92
C HIS A 39 5.35 3.53 -8.73
N ILE A 40 5.18 2.37 -8.10
CA ILE A 40 4.33 2.20 -6.90
C ILE A 40 4.82 3.08 -5.74
N ALA A 41 6.13 3.10 -5.48
CA ALA A 41 6.71 3.91 -4.42
C ALA A 41 6.43 5.40 -4.66
N THR A 42 6.61 5.88 -5.90
CA THR A 42 6.32 7.27 -6.27
C THR A 42 4.86 7.62 -6.02
N LYS A 43 3.93 6.78 -6.49
CA LYS A 43 2.48 7.01 -6.36
C LYS A 43 1.99 6.93 -4.91
N THR A 44 2.69 6.17 -4.08
CA THR A 44 2.36 5.99 -2.66
C THR A 44 3.19 6.84 -1.73
N HIS A 45 3.95 7.83 -2.24
CA HIS A 45 4.84 8.67 -1.43
C HIS A 45 5.77 7.84 -0.52
N ASP A 46 6.41 6.83 -1.12
CA ASP A 46 7.34 5.91 -0.48
C ASP A 46 6.72 5.03 0.62
N LYS A 47 5.39 4.98 0.75
CA LYS A 47 4.71 4.17 1.77
C LYS A 47 4.63 2.70 1.41
N ILE A 48 4.56 2.37 0.12
CA ILE A 48 4.61 1.00 -0.37
C ILE A 48 5.85 0.85 -1.23
N LYS A 49 6.80 0.03 -0.75
CA LYS A 49 8.04 -0.29 -1.44
C LYS A 49 8.16 -1.79 -1.61
N ASN A 50 8.82 -2.22 -2.68
CA ASN A 50 9.12 -3.64 -2.93
C ASN A 50 7.88 -4.54 -2.89
N MET A 51 6.76 -4.06 -3.46
CA MET A 51 5.49 -4.79 -3.54
C MET A 51 5.62 -6.01 -4.46
N VAL A 52 6.30 -5.84 -5.60
CA VAL A 52 6.59 -6.94 -6.55
C VAL A 52 7.93 -7.54 -6.18
N LYS A 53 7.96 -8.85 -5.92
CA LYS A 53 9.18 -9.57 -5.51
C LYS A 53 9.77 -10.41 -6.64
N ASP A 54 8.92 -11.11 -7.36
CA ASP A 54 9.29 -12.00 -8.46
C ASP A 54 8.41 -11.72 -9.67
N LEU A 55 8.97 -11.89 -10.87
CA LEU A 55 8.30 -11.77 -12.15
C LEU A 55 8.72 -12.94 -13.03
N ASP A 56 7.77 -13.50 -13.77
CA ASP A 56 8.04 -14.54 -14.76
C ASP A 56 8.32 -13.88 -16.12
N THR A 57 9.33 -14.37 -16.82
CA THR A 57 9.73 -13.88 -18.15
C THR A 57 8.64 -14.04 -19.21
N GLU A 58 7.69 -14.95 -19.01
CA GLU A 58 6.55 -15.20 -19.90
C GLU A 58 5.32 -14.33 -19.59
N MET A 59 5.37 -13.48 -18.54
CA MET A 59 4.26 -12.59 -18.23
C MET A 59 3.97 -11.63 -19.38
N ALA A 60 2.68 -11.54 -19.75
CA ALA A 60 2.20 -10.58 -20.74
C ALA A 60 1.63 -9.30 -20.12
N MET A 61 1.13 -9.38 -18.88
CA MET A 61 0.51 -8.27 -18.15
C MET A 61 0.54 -8.52 -16.64
N ILE A 62 0.66 -7.45 -15.86
CA ILE A 62 0.34 -7.43 -14.43
C ILE A 62 -0.65 -6.29 -14.15
N LEU A 63 -1.71 -6.57 -13.39
CA LEU A 63 -2.66 -5.57 -12.90
C LEU A 63 -2.45 -5.37 -11.41
N ILE A 64 -2.14 -4.15 -10.99
CA ILE A 64 -1.81 -3.83 -9.59
C ILE A 64 -2.77 -2.78 -9.07
N ASN A 65 -3.39 -3.06 -7.91
CA ASN A 65 -4.12 -2.09 -7.12
C ASN A 65 -3.37 -1.83 -5.81
N TYR A 66 -3.26 -0.56 -5.43
CA TYR A 66 -2.73 -0.15 -4.14
C TYR A 66 -3.60 0.96 -3.54
N VAL A 67 -3.84 0.87 -2.24
CA VAL A 67 -4.63 1.84 -1.48
C VAL A 67 -3.80 2.32 -0.29
N TYR A 68 -3.68 3.64 -0.16
CA TYR A 68 -3.03 4.28 0.99
C TYR A 68 -4.02 5.24 1.65
N PHE A 69 -4.28 5.02 2.94
CA PHE A 69 -5.13 5.90 3.73
C PHE A 69 -4.29 6.62 4.80
N ARG A 70 -4.44 7.94 4.85
CA ARG A 70 -3.87 8.80 5.90
C ARG A 70 -4.92 9.75 6.44
N GLY A 71 -5.75 9.25 7.34
CA GLY A 71 -6.68 10.07 8.11
C GLY A 71 -6.02 10.69 9.33
N GLN A 72 -6.44 11.91 9.68
CA GLN A 72 -6.23 12.44 11.02
C GLN A 72 -7.45 12.07 11.87
N TRP A 73 -7.20 11.73 13.14
CA TRP A 73 -8.29 11.66 14.12
C TRP A 73 -8.97 13.02 14.20
N GLU A 74 -10.30 13.07 14.13
CA GLU A 74 -11.07 14.31 14.35
C GLU A 74 -10.70 14.93 15.71
N ARG A 75 -10.49 14.08 16.73
CA ARG A 75 -10.06 14.47 18.08
C ARG A 75 -8.74 13.76 18.42
N PRO A 76 -7.57 14.31 18.06
CA PRO A 76 -6.28 13.66 18.26
C PRO A 76 -5.93 13.45 19.74
N PHE A 77 -5.01 12.51 19.98
CA PHE A 77 -4.45 12.22 21.31
C PHE A 77 -3.49 13.31 21.75
N ASN A 78 -3.44 13.58 23.06
CA ASN A 78 -2.40 14.42 23.65
C ASN A 78 -1.15 13.56 23.84
N LYS A 79 -0.05 13.91 23.15
CA LYS A 79 1.22 13.17 23.21
C LYS A 79 1.79 13.07 24.63
N ASN A 80 1.51 14.04 25.50
CA ASN A 80 1.99 14.05 26.89
C ASN A 80 1.29 13.02 27.78
N LEU A 81 0.18 12.43 27.30
CA LEU A 81 -0.55 11.38 28.00
C LEU A 81 -0.21 9.98 27.48
N THR A 82 0.74 9.87 26.56
CA THR A 82 1.27 8.59 26.11
C THR A 82 2.29 8.07 27.12
N THR A 83 2.07 6.87 27.64
CA THR A 83 2.95 6.25 28.64
C THR A 83 3.24 4.80 28.28
N LYS A 84 4.39 4.27 28.70
CA LYS A 84 4.71 2.85 28.58
C LYS A 84 3.74 2.01 29.43
N GLU A 85 3.13 1.00 28.83
CA GLU A 85 2.22 0.05 29.51
C GLU A 85 2.37 -1.37 28.97
N GLU A 86 2.01 -2.36 29.79
CA GLU A 86 1.96 -3.77 29.37
C GLU A 86 0.81 -4.00 28.37
N PHE A 87 1.15 -4.57 27.22
CA PHE A 87 0.21 -5.14 26.25
C PHE A 87 0.31 -6.66 26.28
N PHE A 88 -0.85 -7.32 26.45
CA PHE A 88 -0.96 -8.76 26.53
C PHE A 88 -1.19 -9.32 25.13
N VAL A 89 -0.12 -9.81 24.49
CA VAL A 89 -0.20 -10.39 23.13
C VAL A 89 -0.98 -11.70 23.16
N ASP A 90 -0.72 -12.51 24.19
CA ASP A 90 -1.44 -13.74 24.50
C ASP A 90 -1.37 -14.01 26.02
N LYS A 91 -1.82 -15.18 26.46
CA LYS A 91 -1.87 -15.56 27.89
C LYS A 91 -0.49 -15.51 28.58
N ASN A 92 0.57 -15.79 27.86
CA ASN A 92 1.93 -15.96 28.39
C ASN A 92 2.90 -14.87 27.90
N THR A 93 2.52 -14.12 26.86
CA THR A 93 3.38 -13.10 26.25
C THR A 93 2.90 -11.69 26.57
N LYS A 94 3.75 -10.92 27.24
CA LYS A 94 3.57 -9.48 27.45
C LYS A 94 4.68 -8.69 26.75
N VAL A 95 4.31 -7.54 26.22
CA VAL A 95 5.26 -6.57 25.63
C VAL A 95 4.94 -5.17 26.15
N GLU A 96 5.95 -4.31 26.24
CA GLU A 96 5.74 -2.91 26.61
C GLU A 96 5.46 -2.07 25.36
N VAL A 97 4.41 -1.24 25.39
CA VAL A 97 4.00 -0.38 24.27
C VAL A 97 3.81 1.06 24.71
N ASP A 98 3.94 2.01 23.78
CA ASP A 98 3.55 3.41 24.01
C ASP A 98 2.02 3.55 23.95
N MET A 99 1.35 3.39 25.09
CA MET A 99 -0.11 3.43 25.18
C MET A 99 -0.61 4.88 25.19
N MET A 100 -1.35 5.26 24.15
CA MET A 100 -2.00 6.58 24.09
C MET A 100 -3.26 6.61 24.95
N LYS A 101 -3.51 7.71 25.65
CA LYS A 101 -4.70 7.88 26.50
C LYS A 101 -5.49 9.13 26.13
N LYS A 102 -6.82 9.02 26.19
CA LYS A 102 -7.74 10.15 25.98
C LYS A 102 -9.05 9.89 26.70
N THR A 103 -9.49 10.88 27.47
CA THR A 103 -10.85 10.91 28.04
C THR A 103 -11.72 11.81 27.19
N GLY A 104 -12.94 11.39 26.89
CA GLY A 104 -13.87 12.15 26.06
C GLY A 104 -15.18 11.41 25.83
N ARG A 105 -16.12 12.06 25.14
CA ARG A 105 -17.32 11.40 24.64
C ARG A 105 -16.98 10.71 23.32
N PHE A 106 -17.17 9.40 23.28
CA PHE A 106 -17.00 8.56 22.11
C PHE A 106 -18.27 7.74 21.94
N ASP A 107 -18.65 7.49 20.69
CA ASP A 107 -19.67 6.49 20.40
C ASP A 107 -19.02 5.12 20.57
N PHE A 108 -19.50 4.35 21.54
CA PHE A 108 -19.11 2.97 21.76
C PHE A 108 -20.38 2.13 21.95
N TYR A 109 -20.35 0.88 21.49
CA TYR A 109 -21.42 -0.10 21.63
C TYR A 109 -20.99 -1.19 22.60
#